data_AF-V5GXW0-F1
#
_entry.id   AF-V5GXW0-F1
#
_cell.length_a   1.000
_cell.length_b   1.000
_cell.length_c   1.000
_cell.angle_alpha   90.00
_cell.angle_beta   90.00
_cell.angle_gamma   90.00
#
_symmetry.space_group_name_H-M   'P 1'
#
loop_
_entity.id
_entity.type
_entity.pdbx_description
1 polymer ?
#
loop_
_entity_poly.entity_id
_entity_poly.type
_entity_poly.pdbx_seq_one_letter_code
_entity_poly.pdbx_strand_id
1 'polypeptide(L)'
;MVAAGNPHLRAVGCSLLSALLVEFSSSTRATDVGLTWEVHLRAKRAFETTHLRKVFQFCQQGLREAAGRLGPNALSPEDRALLRRLLLLSEQLLSWNFQFAMPLPRKLVGLFESQQSPTLRPGPEWKGAFDEAPQLLLQLYGALGQDPELAHVALQCLLQLATLNGALVGERDQRGTHLSRFLGGGLLDLMGARPPREGVAQLVGRLALFHPPSLLGPDLLGPYLERLCALAEALLQPQPGLSREEADHRQESLDQLLDAWVPLLQDAALLPEEPLRGAALRLFQLYLRSRLAPPDGTRTPISDDEDEVAEEEEDDRQRYRDQLAVVGMLGRHVLPHAVPLLSQLLEQRTKHLQEVLRNDPRSGGDVAAHKELLEDLHWLVLMTGHLLTTVSEGETPLIPRDVTQYSMNCGAESPATLSLLSQLGQGDAPVCQGSPDPVVRLMVAVLQLCAVERAALQAGLAPLLSPEVALTLVWFLRRWGLTYLLPNESYYSQMSPTLVAAFGRDSEAGPYVLDWVLGKLCSNLELWSSEATLALGTCQTLVSLLNNVERGHQAAACPSLLALVQRRGQLGSLAPGAHRALLKALVIACTANRS
;
A
#
# COMPACT_ATOMS: atom_id res chain seq x y z
N MET A 1 -27.27 3.09 42.32
CA MET A 1 -25.90 3.48 42.71
C MET A 1 -25.24 4.38 41.67
N VAL A 2 -25.20 4.04 40.38
CA VAL A 2 -24.57 4.90 39.35
C VAL A 2 -25.48 6.05 38.86
N ALA A 3 -26.80 5.88 38.91
CA ALA A 3 -27.73 6.99 38.67
C ALA A 3 -27.83 7.98 39.86
N ALA A 4 -27.19 7.68 41.00
CA ALA A 4 -27.17 8.61 42.12
C ALA A 4 -26.26 9.80 41.77
N GLY A 5 -26.64 11.02 42.17
CA GLY A 5 -25.82 12.23 41.97
C GLY A 5 -24.48 12.23 42.73
N ASN A 6 -24.15 11.16 43.47
CA ASN A 6 -22.92 11.06 44.24
C ASN A 6 -21.78 10.45 43.39
N PRO A 7 -20.67 11.18 43.17
CA PRO A 7 -19.56 10.75 42.30
C PRO A 7 -18.87 9.46 42.81
N HIS A 8 -18.79 9.24 44.12
CA HIS A 8 -18.21 8.02 44.70
C HIS A 8 -19.06 6.79 44.38
N LEU A 9 -20.39 6.90 44.48
CA LEU A 9 -21.29 5.78 44.16
C LEU A 9 -21.26 5.44 42.66
N ARG A 10 -21.01 6.45 41.80
CA ARG A 10 -20.79 6.24 40.37
C ARG A 10 -19.51 5.47 40.10
N ALA A 11 -18.41 5.91 40.70
CA ALA A 11 -17.11 5.26 40.56
C ALA A 11 -17.15 3.78 40.99
N VAL A 12 -17.74 3.48 42.16
CA VAL A 12 -17.89 2.11 42.67
C VAL A 12 -18.73 1.26 41.73
N GLY A 13 -19.85 1.78 41.22
CA GLY A 13 -20.68 1.00 40.30
C GLY A 13 -20.02 0.74 38.95
N CYS A 14 -19.24 1.68 38.40
CA CYS A 14 -18.43 1.42 37.20
C CYS A 14 -17.36 0.34 37.46
N SER A 15 -16.71 0.34 38.63
CA SER A 15 -15.75 -0.69 39.01
C SER A 15 -16.41 -2.07 39.14
N LEU A 16 -17.61 -2.14 39.74
CA LEU A 16 -18.41 -3.37 39.82
C LEU A 16 -18.80 -3.89 38.44
N LEU A 17 -19.26 -3.02 37.54
CA LEU A 17 -19.56 -3.39 36.17
C LEU A 17 -18.32 -3.91 35.43
N SER A 18 -17.16 -3.27 35.59
CA SER A 18 -15.93 -3.73 34.96
C SER A 18 -15.53 -5.11 35.47
N ALA A 19 -15.61 -5.34 36.79
CA ALA A 19 -15.33 -6.65 37.37
C ALA A 19 -16.26 -7.74 36.82
N LEU A 20 -17.55 -7.44 36.68
CA LEU A 20 -18.52 -8.35 36.05
C LEU A 20 -18.18 -8.63 34.59
N LEU A 21 -17.82 -7.60 33.80
CA LEU A 21 -17.42 -7.80 32.41
C LEU A 21 -16.20 -8.71 32.30
N VAL A 22 -15.17 -8.48 33.11
CA VAL A 22 -13.97 -9.31 33.13
C VAL A 22 -14.33 -10.76 33.48
N GLU A 23 -15.11 -10.98 34.54
CA GLU A 23 -15.50 -12.32 35.00
C GLU A 23 -16.26 -13.11 33.93
N PHE A 24 -17.23 -12.48 33.26
CA PHE A 24 -18.08 -13.16 32.27
C PHE A 24 -17.49 -13.16 30.83
N SER A 25 -16.40 -12.43 30.57
CA SER A 25 -15.80 -12.31 29.23
C SER A 25 -15.15 -13.61 28.73
N SER A 26 -14.59 -14.41 29.64
CA SER A 26 -13.87 -15.64 29.35
C SER A 26 -14.66 -16.89 29.78
N SER A 27 -14.55 -17.96 28.99
CA SER A 27 -15.11 -19.26 29.35
C SER A 27 -14.08 -20.21 30.01
N THR A 28 -12.81 -19.80 30.06
CA THR A 28 -11.68 -20.67 30.49
C THR A 28 -10.84 -20.10 31.63
N ARG A 29 -10.81 -18.78 31.85
CA ARG A 29 -9.96 -18.17 32.90
C ARG A 29 -10.41 -18.45 34.34
N ALA A 30 -11.65 -18.94 34.52
CA ALA A 30 -12.23 -19.20 35.84
C ALA A 30 -12.21 -20.69 36.25
N THR A 31 -11.32 -21.51 35.66
CA THR A 31 -11.14 -22.92 36.05
C THR A 31 -10.74 -23.13 37.51
N ASP A 32 -10.22 -22.10 38.17
CA ASP A 32 -9.75 -22.15 39.55
C ASP A 32 -10.91 -22.28 40.58
N VAL A 33 -12.16 -22.11 40.14
CA VAL A 33 -13.37 -22.23 40.98
C VAL A 33 -13.95 -23.66 40.99
N GLY A 34 -13.33 -24.61 40.27
CA GLY A 34 -13.79 -26.01 40.23
C GLY A 34 -15.08 -26.25 39.42
N LEU A 35 -15.56 -25.24 38.70
CA LEU A 35 -16.70 -25.34 37.78
C LEU A 35 -16.26 -25.81 36.39
N THR A 36 -17.15 -26.50 35.68
CA THR A 36 -16.85 -26.98 34.32
C THR A 36 -16.90 -25.84 33.30
N TRP A 37 -16.11 -25.95 32.23
CA TRP A 37 -16.13 -25.01 31.11
C TRP A 37 -17.55 -24.76 30.57
N GLU A 38 -18.40 -25.79 30.52
CA GLU A 38 -19.79 -25.66 30.07
C GLU A 38 -20.62 -24.73 30.96
N VAL A 39 -20.36 -24.73 32.27
CA VAL A 39 -21.03 -23.84 33.22
C VAL A 39 -20.61 -22.40 32.97
N HIS A 40 -19.31 -22.14 32.78
CA HIS A 40 -18.82 -20.80 32.42
C HIS A 40 -19.38 -20.33 31.06
N LEU A 41 -19.44 -21.21 30.07
CA LEU A 41 -20.03 -20.89 28.77
C LEU A 41 -21.53 -20.55 28.88
N ARG A 42 -22.29 -21.34 29.65
CA ARG A 42 -23.71 -21.06 29.91
C ARG A 42 -23.89 -19.74 30.65
N ALA A 43 -23.05 -19.46 31.63
CA ALA A 43 -23.06 -18.23 32.41
C ALA A 43 -22.75 -17.01 31.53
N LYS A 44 -21.71 -17.08 30.69
CA LYS A 44 -21.38 -16.06 29.69
C LYS A 44 -22.56 -15.78 28.75
N ARG A 45 -23.17 -16.82 28.18
CA ARG A 45 -24.34 -16.67 27.27
C ARG A 45 -25.55 -16.07 27.98
N ALA A 46 -25.82 -16.49 29.21
CA ALA A 46 -26.88 -15.90 30.01
C ALA A 46 -26.63 -14.41 30.23
N PHE A 47 -25.40 -14.03 30.63
CA PHE A 47 -25.02 -12.63 30.83
C PHE A 47 -25.12 -11.80 29.53
N GLU A 48 -24.63 -12.34 28.42
CA GLU A 48 -24.67 -11.73 27.09
C GLU A 48 -26.10 -11.40 26.66
N THR A 49 -27.03 -12.33 26.87
CA THR A 49 -28.44 -12.21 26.44
C THR A 49 -29.30 -11.36 27.38
N THR A 50 -29.03 -11.35 28.69
CA THR A 50 -29.92 -10.69 29.67
C THR A 50 -29.42 -9.34 30.20
N HIS A 51 -28.10 -9.16 30.27
CA HIS A 51 -27.47 -8.05 30.98
C HIS A 51 -26.56 -7.19 30.11
N LEU A 52 -25.76 -7.79 29.22
CA LEU A 52 -24.72 -7.08 28.46
C LEU A 52 -25.27 -5.88 27.67
N ARG A 53 -26.42 -6.05 26.98
CA ARG A 53 -27.10 -4.95 26.28
C ARG A 53 -27.50 -3.79 27.19
N LYS A 54 -27.98 -4.10 28.41
CA LYS A 54 -28.39 -3.08 29.40
C LYS A 54 -27.19 -2.32 29.92
N VAL A 55 -26.08 -3.01 30.16
CA VAL A 55 -24.81 -2.38 30.56
C VAL A 55 -24.33 -1.44 29.47
N PHE A 56 -24.39 -1.84 28.19
CA PHE A 56 -24.05 -0.98 27.06
C PHE A 56 -24.95 0.27 26.98
N GLN A 57 -26.27 0.11 27.08
CA GLN A 57 -27.20 1.25 27.09
C GLN A 57 -26.94 2.20 28.24
N PHE A 58 -26.60 1.67 29.41
CA PHE A 58 -26.21 2.46 30.57
C PHE A 58 -24.93 3.28 30.30
N CYS A 59 -23.89 2.65 29.74
CA CYS A 59 -22.66 3.33 29.35
C CYS A 59 -22.93 4.43 28.31
N GLN A 60 -23.72 4.14 27.28
CA GLN A 60 -24.12 5.12 26.25
C GLN A 60 -24.85 6.33 26.87
N GLN A 61 -25.76 6.10 27.80
CA GLN A 61 -26.43 7.20 28.51
C GLN A 61 -25.44 8.06 29.31
N GLY A 62 -24.55 7.43 30.08
CA GLY A 62 -23.53 8.15 30.85
C GLY A 62 -22.59 8.96 29.94
N LEU A 63 -22.20 8.39 28.80
CA LEU A 63 -21.40 9.06 27.79
C LEU A 63 -22.13 10.24 27.15
N ARG A 64 -23.45 10.13 26.86
CA ARG A 64 -24.26 11.27 26.37
C ARG A 64 -24.33 12.40 27.38
N GLU A 65 -24.56 12.08 28.65
CA GLU A 65 -24.59 13.08 29.72
C GLU A 65 -23.23 13.76 29.89
N ALA A 66 -22.12 13.01 29.76
CA ALA A 66 -20.77 13.56 29.78
C ALA A 66 -20.48 14.42 28.54
N ALA A 67 -20.92 13.99 27.35
CA ALA A 67 -20.77 14.75 26.11
C ALA A 67 -21.45 16.12 26.18
N GLY A 68 -22.64 16.21 26.79
CA GLY A 68 -23.34 17.47 27.00
C GLY A 68 -22.66 18.43 27.97
N ARG A 69 -21.69 17.95 28.76
CA ARG A 69 -20.88 18.77 29.68
C ARG A 69 -19.53 19.17 29.10
N LEU A 70 -19.15 18.62 27.94
CA LEU A 70 -17.93 19.04 27.24
C LEU A 70 -18.14 20.45 26.69
N GLY A 71 -17.50 21.41 27.34
CA GLY A 71 -17.41 22.79 26.90
C GLY A 71 -15.99 23.15 26.46
N PRO A 72 -15.71 24.44 26.17
CA PRO A 72 -14.37 24.92 25.84
C PRO A 72 -13.38 24.82 27.02
N ASN A 73 -13.88 24.64 28.24
CA ASN A 73 -13.05 24.54 29.44
C ASN A 73 -12.59 23.10 29.69
N ALA A 74 -11.44 22.95 30.35
CA ALA A 74 -10.95 21.65 30.78
C ALA A 74 -11.98 20.93 31.68
N LEU A 75 -12.13 19.62 31.47
CA LEU A 75 -12.98 18.76 32.30
C LEU A 75 -12.54 18.84 33.76
N SER A 76 -13.51 18.84 34.68
CA SER A 76 -13.19 18.64 36.09
C SER A 76 -12.51 17.27 36.28
N PRO A 77 -11.60 17.11 37.26
CA PRO A 77 -10.94 15.82 37.50
C PRO A 77 -11.93 14.67 37.74
N GLU A 78 -13.06 14.97 38.38
CA GLU A 78 -14.12 13.99 38.65
C GLU A 78 -14.86 13.58 37.37
N ASP A 79 -15.23 14.54 36.51
CA ASP A 79 -15.89 14.25 35.24
C ASP A 79 -14.94 13.53 34.28
N ARG A 80 -13.65 13.90 34.26
CA ARG A 80 -12.61 13.21 33.50
C ARG A 80 -12.49 11.74 33.94
N ALA A 81 -12.43 11.49 35.26
CA ALA A 81 -12.32 10.14 35.80
C ALA A 81 -13.57 9.29 35.51
N LEU A 82 -14.76 9.89 35.57
CA LEU A 82 -16.00 9.21 35.22
C LEU A 82 -16.06 8.88 33.72
N LEU A 83 -15.72 9.85 32.86
CA LEU A 83 -15.66 9.66 31.41
C LEU A 83 -14.68 8.55 31.03
N ARG A 84 -13.49 8.53 31.63
CA ARG A 84 -12.51 7.45 31.45
C ARG A 84 -13.12 6.08 31.74
N ARG A 85 -13.78 5.94 32.90
CA ARG A 85 -14.39 4.66 33.32
C ARG A 85 -15.50 4.23 32.36
N LEU A 86 -16.33 5.16 31.89
CA LEU A 86 -17.40 4.86 30.94
C LEU A 86 -16.87 4.48 29.55
N LEU A 87 -15.81 5.14 29.08
CA LEU A 87 -15.14 4.81 27.82
C LEU A 87 -14.48 3.43 27.90
N LEU A 88 -13.74 3.13 28.98
CA LEU A 88 -13.13 1.80 29.18
C LEU A 88 -14.16 0.69 29.26
N LEU A 89 -15.29 0.91 29.95
CA LEU A 89 -16.40 -0.04 29.94
C LEU A 89 -16.97 -0.24 28.54
N SER A 90 -17.12 0.86 27.76
CA SER A 90 -17.63 0.80 26.40
C SER A 90 -16.67 0.06 25.46
N GLU A 91 -15.37 0.27 25.60
CA GLU A 91 -14.34 -0.48 24.88
C GLU A 91 -14.44 -1.98 25.19
N GLN A 92 -14.47 -2.35 26.47
CA GLN A 92 -14.62 -3.76 26.88
C GLN A 92 -15.89 -4.41 26.33
N LEU A 93 -16.99 -3.66 26.26
CA LEU A 93 -18.27 -4.13 25.71
C LEU A 93 -18.23 -4.31 24.19
N LEU A 94 -17.62 -3.36 23.47
CA LEU A 94 -17.49 -3.41 22.01
C LEU A 94 -16.48 -4.50 21.59
N SER A 95 -15.47 -4.75 22.41
CA SER A 95 -14.47 -5.81 22.23
C SER A 95 -14.94 -7.19 22.72
N TRP A 96 -16.21 -7.30 23.14
CA TRP A 96 -16.78 -8.56 23.63
C TRP A 96 -16.82 -9.63 22.53
N ASN A 97 -16.34 -10.84 22.86
CA ASN A 97 -16.32 -11.94 21.90
C ASN A 97 -17.68 -12.68 21.85
N PHE A 98 -18.53 -12.26 20.90
CA PHE A 98 -19.83 -12.88 20.57
C PHE A 98 -19.73 -14.21 19.80
N GLN A 99 -18.55 -14.56 19.27
CA GLN A 99 -18.38 -15.77 18.45
C GLN A 99 -18.43 -17.07 19.27
N PHE A 100 -18.36 -16.97 20.60
CA PHE A 100 -18.52 -18.08 21.54
C PHE A 100 -19.96 -18.60 21.70
N ALA A 101 -20.90 -18.11 20.88
CA ALA A 101 -22.27 -18.60 20.81
C ALA A 101 -22.41 -20.04 20.25
N MET A 102 -21.36 -20.63 19.67
CA MET A 102 -21.38 -22.01 19.14
C MET A 102 -20.62 -22.99 20.06
N PRO A 103 -21.13 -24.22 20.29
CA PRO A 103 -20.38 -25.26 20.99
C PRO A 103 -19.22 -25.74 20.11
N LEU A 104 -18.06 -25.09 20.24
CA LEU A 104 -16.84 -25.47 19.54
C LEU A 104 -16.13 -26.61 20.29
N PRO A 105 -15.47 -27.53 19.57
CA PRO A 105 -14.53 -28.47 20.19
C PRO A 105 -13.50 -27.72 21.04
N ARG A 106 -13.22 -28.23 22.26
CA ARG A 106 -12.34 -27.57 23.25
C ARG A 106 -10.95 -27.18 22.71
N LYS A 107 -10.43 -27.94 21.73
CA LYS A 107 -9.15 -27.65 21.05
C LYS A 107 -9.18 -26.33 20.24
N LEU A 108 -10.34 -25.90 19.77
CA LEU A 108 -10.51 -24.66 19.00
C LEU A 108 -10.84 -23.46 19.90
N VAL A 109 -11.38 -23.70 21.10
CA VAL A 109 -11.73 -22.64 22.07
C VAL A 109 -10.53 -21.73 22.39
N GLY A 110 -9.35 -22.33 22.59
CA GLY A 110 -8.12 -21.58 22.87
C GLY A 110 -7.71 -20.62 21.74
N LEU A 111 -7.97 -20.98 20.47
CA LEU A 111 -7.63 -20.14 19.31
C LEU A 111 -8.53 -18.89 19.22
N PHE A 112 -9.80 -19.01 19.59
CA PHE A 112 -10.74 -17.89 19.57
C PHE A 112 -10.66 -17.02 20.83
N GLU A 113 -10.26 -17.57 21.98
CA GLU A 113 -10.00 -16.79 23.20
C GLU A 113 -8.67 -16.06 23.17
N SER A 114 -7.69 -16.53 22.39
CA SER A 114 -6.42 -15.83 22.17
C SER A 114 -6.52 -14.68 21.18
N GLN A 115 -7.65 -14.51 20.47
CA GLN A 115 -7.84 -13.38 19.56
C GLN A 115 -7.90 -12.07 20.36
N GLN A 116 -6.88 -11.24 20.14
CA GLN A 116 -6.89 -9.86 20.59
C GLN A 116 -7.87 -9.08 19.69
N SER A 117 -8.86 -8.39 20.29
CA SER A 117 -9.90 -7.60 19.59
C SER A 117 -10.70 -8.36 18.51
N PRO A 118 -11.60 -9.28 18.90
CA PRO A 118 -12.48 -9.98 17.94
C PRO A 118 -13.45 -9.00 17.28
N THR A 119 -13.82 -9.20 16.02
CA THR A 119 -14.79 -8.32 15.33
C THR A 119 -16.16 -8.31 16.03
N LEU A 120 -16.79 -7.14 16.11
CA LEU A 120 -18.08 -6.96 16.78
C LEU A 120 -19.22 -7.66 16.02
N ARG A 121 -19.69 -8.82 16.55
CA ARG A 121 -20.70 -9.70 15.93
C ARG A 121 -21.90 -10.04 16.84
N PRO A 122 -22.64 -9.05 17.36
CA PRO A 122 -23.78 -9.30 18.23
C PRO A 122 -24.96 -9.95 17.48
N GLY A 123 -25.82 -10.65 18.23
CA GLY A 123 -27.04 -11.27 17.71
C GLY A 123 -28.17 -10.26 17.42
N PRO A 124 -29.28 -10.71 16.82
CA PRO A 124 -30.42 -9.86 16.44
C PRO A 124 -31.06 -9.12 17.62
N GLU A 125 -30.90 -9.63 18.84
CA GLU A 125 -31.34 -9.00 20.09
C GLU A 125 -30.64 -7.66 20.38
N TRP A 126 -29.60 -7.28 19.63
CA TRP A 126 -28.92 -6.00 19.74
C TRP A 126 -29.39 -4.96 18.71
N LYS A 127 -30.43 -5.25 17.92
CA LYS A 127 -30.96 -4.33 16.92
C LYS A 127 -31.26 -2.96 17.51
N GLY A 128 -30.77 -1.91 16.84
CA GLY A 128 -30.91 -0.51 17.23
C GLY A 128 -30.02 -0.05 18.39
N ALA A 129 -29.26 -0.95 19.04
CA ALA A 129 -28.43 -0.57 20.18
C ALA A 129 -27.26 0.36 19.79
N PHE A 130 -26.74 0.21 18.57
CA PHE A 130 -25.55 0.94 18.09
C PHE A 130 -25.87 2.15 17.22
N ASP A 131 -27.14 2.47 16.99
CA ASP A 131 -27.54 3.43 15.95
C ASP A 131 -27.03 4.86 16.18
N GLU A 132 -26.93 5.28 17.45
CA GLU A 132 -26.42 6.60 17.86
C GLU A 132 -24.94 6.58 18.33
N ALA A 133 -24.37 5.38 18.47
CA ALA A 133 -23.04 5.21 19.04
C ALA A 133 -21.93 5.86 18.21
N PRO A 134 -21.93 5.80 16.85
CA PRO A 134 -20.93 6.48 16.05
C PRO A 134 -20.91 7.99 16.30
N GLN A 135 -22.07 8.65 16.25
CA GLN A 135 -22.18 10.10 16.41
C GLN A 135 -21.70 10.55 17.79
N LEU A 136 -22.13 9.85 18.84
CA LEU A 136 -21.72 10.16 20.20
C LEU A 136 -20.21 10.00 20.39
N LEU A 137 -19.64 8.87 19.95
CA LEU A 137 -18.22 8.59 20.13
C LEU A 137 -17.34 9.51 19.27
N LEU A 138 -17.77 9.86 18.05
CA LEU A 138 -17.09 10.83 17.19
C LEU A 138 -17.11 12.23 17.81
N GLN A 139 -18.24 12.66 18.38
CA GLN A 139 -18.34 13.92 19.10
C GLN A 139 -17.39 13.96 20.31
N LEU A 140 -17.37 12.89 21.12
CA LEU A 140 -16.49 12.76 22.27
C LEU A 140 -15.01 12.81 21.83
N TYR A 141 -14.62 11.96 20.88
CA TYR A 141 -13.26 11.97 20.31
C TYR A 141 -12.90 13.35 19.74
N GLY A 142 -13.86 14.01 19.07
CA GLY A 142 -13.83 15.41 18.64
C GLY A 142 -13.44 16.39 19.74
N ALA A 143 -14.11 16.31 20.89
CA ALA A 143 -13.89 17.21 22.01
C ALA A 143 -12.64 16.89 22.86
N LEU A 144 -12.12 15.66 22.80
CA LEU A 144 -11.03 15.17 23.65
C LEU A 144 -9.62 15.47 23.12
N GLY A 145 -9.45 16.39 22.16
CA GLY A 145 -8.15 16.66 21.52
C GLY A 145 -7.03 17.12 22.48
N GLN A 146 -7.35 17.59 23.68
CA GLN A 146 -6.38 18.01 24.71
C GLN A 146 -6.06 16.91 25.74
N ASP A 147 -6.70 15.73 25.62
CA ASP A 147 -6.53 14.60 26.52
C ASP A 147 -6.24 13.32 25.70
N PRO A 148 -4.97 13.09 25.30
CA PRO A 148 -4.62 12.00 24.39
C PRO A 148 -4.98 10.62 24.96
N GLU A 149 -4.92 10.46 26.29
CA GLU A 149 -5.30 9.20 26.93
C GLU A 149 -6.79 8.88 26.73
N LEU A 150 -7.68 9.86 26.92
CA LEU A 150 -9.11 9.65 26.71
C LEU A 150 -9.46 9.57 25.23
N ALA A 151 -8.82 10.38 24.39
CA ALA A 151 -8.98 10.32 22.94
C ALA A 151 -8.61 8.93 22.40
N HIS A 152 -7.53 8.34 22.91
CA HIS A 152 -7.12 6.98 22.54
C HIS A 152 -8.20 5.93 22.88
N VAL A 153 -8.77 5.96 24.10
CA VAL A 153 -9.83 4.99 24.47
C VAL A 153 -11.10 5.21 23.64
N ALA A 154 -11.47 6.47 23.36
CA ALA A 154 -12.59 6.78 22.48
C ALA A 154 -12.36 6.29 21.05
N LEU A 155 -11.13 6.41 20.54
CA LEU A 155 -10.73 5.87 19.25
C LEU A 155 -10.83 4.34 19.23
N GLN A 156 -10.39 3.64 20.27
CA GLN A 156 -10.55 2.18 20.33
C GLN A 156 -12.02 1.75 20.27
N CYS A 157 -12.91 2.48 20.95
CA CYS A 157 -14.36 2.26 20.82
C CYS A 157 -14.84 2.44 19.38
N LEU A 158 -14.43 3.53 18.70
CA LEU A 158 -14.80 3.80 17.31
C LEU A 158 -14.29 2.73 16.35
N LEU A 159 -13.02 2.35 16.49
CA LEU A 159 -12.38 1.32 15.69
C LEU A 159 -13.08 -0.03 15.85
N GLN A 160 -13.49 -0.37 17.06
CA GLN A 160 -14.20 -1.62 17.30
C GLN A 160 -15.63 -1.58 16.75
N LEU A 161 -16.31 -0.43 16.89
CA LEU A 161 -17.63 -0.20 16.30
C LEU A 161 -17.60 -0.20 14.76
N ALA A 162 -16.49 0.18 14.14
CA ALA A 162 -16.28 0.08 12.71
C ALA A 162 -16.24 -1.37 12.19
N THR A 163 -16.01 -2.35 13.07
CA THR A 163 -15.99 -3.78 12.70
C THR A 163 -17.36 -4.47 12.78
N LEU A 164 -18.42 -3.71 13.13
CA LEU A 164 -19.77 -4.23 13.34
C LEU A 164 -20.27 -4.99 12.11
N ASN A 165 -20.45 -6.30 12.23
CA ASN A 165 -20.93 -7.15 11.13
C ASN A 165 -21.77 -8.33 11.65
N GLY A 166 -22.28 -9.16 10.73
CA GLY A 166 -23.14 -10.29 11.07
C GLY A 166 -24.63 -9.94 11.02
N ALA A 167 -25.43 -10.48 11.95
CA ALA A 167 -26.89 -10.45 11.90
C ALA A 167 -27.52 -9.05 11.92
N LEU A 168 -26.80 -8.04 12.43
CA LEU A 168 -27.27 -6.66 12.49
C LEU A 168 -26.95 -5.82 11.25
N VAL A 169 -25.87 -6.18 10.54
CA VAL A 169 -25.32 -5.40 9.43
C VAL A 169 -24.84 -6.35 8.32
N GLY A 170 -25.74 -7.24 7.92
CA GLY A 170 -25.46 -8.29 6.92
C GLY A 170 -25.87 -7.87 5.52
N GLU A 171 -26.93 -7.09 5.41
CA GLU A 171 -27.47 -6.63 4.13
C GLU A 171 -26.77 -5.36 3.62
N ARG A 172 -26.79 -5.17 2.30
CA ARG A 172 -26.17 -4.01 1.63
C ARG A 172 -26.66 -2.67 2.21
N ASP A 173 -27.97 -2.53 2.38
CA ASP A 173 -28.61 -1.30 2.86
C ASP A 173 -28.25 -0.99 4.32
N GLN A 174 -28.16 -2.03 5.15
CA GLN A 174 -27.78 -1.91 6.56
C GLN A 174 -26.31 -1.46 6.68
N ARG A 175 -25.41 -2.03 5.88
CA ARG A 175 -23.99 -1.63 5.83
C ARG A 175 -23.84 -0.19 5.35
N GLY A 176 -24.58 0.20 4.30
CA GLY A 176 -24.60 1.58 3.80
C GLY A 176 -25.14 2.59 4.83
N THR A 177 -26.18 2.21 5.58
CA THR A 177 -26.74 3.02 6.67
C THR A 177 -25.72 3.20 7.80
N HIS A 178 -25.03 2.13 8.21
CA HIS A 178 -23.99 2.19 9.25
C HIS A 178 -22.83 3.11 8.85
N LEU A 179 -22.34 2.96 7.62
CA LEU A 179 -21.30 3.84 7.08
C LEU A 179 -21.76 5.30 7.02
N SER A 180 -23.01 5.55 6.58
CA SER A 180 -23.59 6.90 6.52
C SER A 180 -23.72 7.55 7.90
N ARG A 181 -23.96 6.76 8.96
CA ARG A 181 -24.00 7.25 10.35
C ARG A 181 -22.64 7.71 10.86
N PHE A 182 -21.55 7.03 10.46
CA PHE A 182 -20.19 7.50 10.75
C PHE A 182 -19.90 8.81 10.01
N LEU A 183 -20.15 8.85 8.70
CA LEU A 183 -19.86 10.04 7.89
C LEU A 183 -20.67 11.27 8.33
N GLY A 184 -21.99 11.11 8.46
CA GLY A 184 -22.89 12.16 8.95
C GLY A 184 -22.75 12.46 10.45
N GLY A 185 -22.03 11.60 11.19
CA GLY A 185 -21.77 11.75 12.62
C GLY A 185 -20.57 12.61 12.99
N GLY A 186 -19.96 13.29 12.01
CA GLY A 186 -18.80 14.16 12.22
C GLY A 186 -17.47 13.55 11.78
N LEU A 187 -17.45 12.33 11.22
CA LEU A 187 -16.20 11.76 10.68
C LEU A 187 -15.64 12.60 9.53
N LEU A 188 -16.50 13.14 8.66
CA LEU A 188 -16.07 14.03 7.57
C LEU A 188 -15.38 15.30 8.10
N ASP A 189 -15.85 15.83 9.23
CA ASP A 189 -15.23 17.01 9.86
C ASP A 189 -13.88 16.67 10.48
N LEU A 190 -13.75 15.50 11.11
CA LEU A 190 -12.50 15.01 11.67
C LEU A 190 -11.44 14.74 10.59
N MET A 191 -11.83 14.20 9.44
CA MET A 191 -10.93 14.03 8.28
C MET A 191 -10.44 15.39 7.73
N GLY A 192 -11.28 16.41 7.83
CA GLY A 192 -10.96 17.78 7.44
C GLY A 192 -10.13 18.58 8.45
N ALA A 193 -9.95 18.07 9.68
CA ALA A 193 -9.26 18.78 10.74
C ALA A 193 -7.77 19.00 10.41
N ARG A 194 -7.23 20.14 10.85
CA ARG A 194 -5.81 20.51 10.69
C ARG A 194 -5.24 20.97 12.04
N PRO A 195 -4.12 20.40 12.50
CA PRO A 195 -3.43 19.23 11.94
C PRO A 195 -4.32 17.96 11.95
N PRO A 196 -4.01 16.94 11.10
CA PRO A 196 -4.70 15.65 11.13
C PRO A 196 -4.70 15.05 12.52
N ARG A 197 -5.83 14.49 12.94
CA ARG A 197 -5.92 13.82 14.24
C ARG A 197 -5.45 12.38 14.15
N GLU A 198 -4.68 11.96 15.15
CA GLU A 198 -4.15 10.60 15.25
C GLU A 198 -5.25 9.55 15.25
N GLY A 199 -5.11 8.54 14.37
CA GLY A 199 -6.04 7.42 14.26
C GLY A 199 -7.30 7.68 13.44
N VAL A 200 -7.53 8.89 12.92
CA VAL A 200 -8.62 9.12 11.95
C VAL A 200 -8.39 8.32 10.67
N ALA A 201 -7.15 8.26 10.16
CA ALA A 201 -6.79 7.43 9.02
C ALA A 201 -7.08 5.94 9.30
N GLN A 202 -6.67 5.44 10.48
CA GLN A 202 -6.98 4.09 10.94
C GLN A 202 -8.48 3.78 10.94
N LEU A 203 -9.30 4.71 11.44
CA LEU A 203 -10.74 4.56 11.50
C LEU A 203 -11.34 4.50 10.09
N VAL A 204 -10.87 5.34 9.19
CA VAL A 204 -11.33 5.38 7.79
C VAL A 204 -10.96 4.08 7.06
N GLY A 205 -9.71 3.62 7.17
CA GLY A 205 -9.26 2.35 6.61
C GLY A 205 -10.04 1.15 7.15
N ARG A 206 -10.23 1.09 8.48
CA ARG A 206 -11.02 0.02 9.13
C ARG A 206 -12.47 0.04 8.69
N LEU A 207 -13.11 1.21 8.61
CA LEU A 207 -14.48 1.32 8.10
C LEU A 207 -14.59 0.84 6.67
N ALA A 208 -13.68 1.24 5.78
CA ALA A 208 -13.69 0.82 4.38
C ALA A 208 -13.52 -0.70 4.22
N LEU A 209 -12.70 -1.33 5.07
CA LEU A 209 -12.50 -2.79 5.07
C LEU A 209 -13.81 -3.56 5.42
N PHE A 210 -14.57 -3.09 6.41
CA PHE A 210 -15.79 -3.76 6.87
C PHE A 210 -17.07 -3.28 6.17
N HIS A 211 -17.08 -2.05 5.66
CA HIS A 211 -18.20 -1.36 5.02
C HIS A 211 -17.67 -0.56 3.82
N PRO A 212 -17.52 -1.18 2.64
CA PRO A 212 -16.84 -0.57 1.51
C PRO A 212 -17.56 0.70 1.03
N PRO A 213 -16.82 1.72 0.56
CA PRO A 213 -17.41 2.98 0.09
C PRO A 213 -18.36 2.83 -1.11
N SER A 214 -18.33 1.69 -1.82
CA SER A 214 -19.31 1.30 -2.86
C SER A 214 -20.77 1.20 -2.37
N LEU A 215 -20.96 1.30 -1.05
CA LEU A 215 -22.26 1.35 -0.38
C LEU A 215 -22.78 2.77 -0.15
N LEU A 216 -21.98 3.80 -0.40
CA LEU A 216 -22.38 5.19 -0.20
C LEU A 216 -23.39 5.65 -1.25
N GLY A 217 -24.38 6.43 -0.79
CA GLY A 217 -25.25 7.19 -1.68
C GLY A 217 -24.48 8.31 -2.39
N PRO A 218 -24.99 8.81 -3.53
CA PRO A 218 -24.32 9.82 -4.34
C PRO A 218 -24.02 11.12 -3.56
N ASP A 219 -24.89 11.48 -2.62
CA ASP A 219 -24.77 12.72 -1.83
C ASP A 219 -23.57 12.71 -0.86
N LEU A 220 -23.16 11.53 -0.38
CA LEU A 220 -22.06 11.38 0.58
C LEU A 220 -20.73 10.99 -0.07
N LEU A 221 -20.76 10.39 -1.26
CA LEU A 221 -19.56 9.92 -1.95
C LEU A 221 -18.60 11.09 -2.28
N GLY A 222 -19.13 12.18 -2.85
CA GLY A 222 -18.33 13.36 -3.20
C GLY A 222 -17.59 13.95 -1.99
N PRO A 223 -18.30 14.32 -0.90
CA PRO A 223 -17.67 14.79 0.33
C PRO A 223 -16.67 13.80 0.93
N TYR A 224 -16.97 12.49 0.89
CA TYR A 224 -16.06 11.47 1.39
C TYR A 224 -14.74 11.42 0.60
N LEU A 225 -14.82 11.40 -0.74
CA LEU A 225 -13.65 11.44 -1.63
C LEU A 225 -12.83 12.72 -1.43
N GLU A 226 -13.49 13.86 -1.32
CA GLU A 226 -12.83 15.15 -1.06
C GLU A 226 -12.05 15.12 0.26
N ARG A 227 -12.67 14.60 1.33
CA ARG A 227 -12.03 14.47 2.64
C ARG A 227 -10.90 13.44 2.65
N LEU A 228 -11.01 12.34 1.91
CA LEU A 228 -9.92 11.38 1.72
C LEU A 228 -8.69 12.05 1.09
N CYS A 229 -8.88 12.77 -0.02
CA CYS A 229 -7.79 13.49 -0.68
C CYS A 229 -7.20 14.58 0.22
N ALA A 230 -8.05 15.31 0.94
CA ALA A 230 -7.59 16.35 1.86
C ALA A 230 -6.75 15.74 2.99
N LEU A 231 -7.18 14.63 3.59
CA LEU A 231 -6.42 13.95 4.64
C LEU A 231 -5.07 13.45 4.11
N ALA A 232 -5.05 12.84 2.91
CA ALA A 232 -3.81 12.41 2.26
C ALA A 232 -2.86 13.59 2.00
N GLU A 233 -3.39 14.72 1.51
CA GLU A 233 -2.60 15.94 1.30
C GLU A 233 -1.93 16.42 2.59
N ALA A 234 -2.64 16.41 3.72
CA ALA A 234 -2.08 16.82 4.99
C ALA A 234 -1.01 15.85 5.54
N LEU A 235 -1.13 14.55 5.24
CA LEU A 235 -0.13 13.53 5.59
C LEU A 235 1.08 13.55 4.66
N LEU A 236 0.93 14.01 3.42
CA LEU A 236 2.01 14.07 2.42
C LEU A 236 2.73 15.42 2.39
N GLN A 237 2.20 16.44 3.08
CA GLN A 237 2.84 17.76 3.14
C GLN A 237 4.21 17.67 3.83
N PRO A 238 5.28 18.23 3.23
CA PRO A 238 6.59 18.25 3.84
C PRO A 238 6.56 19.11 5.11
N GLN A 239 7.15 18.60 6.19
CA GLN A 239 7.33 19.36 7.42
C GLN A 239 8.77 19.21 7.90
N PRO A 240 9.60 20.26 7.78
CA PRO A 240 10.98 20.20 8.22
C PRO A 240 11.07 20.12 9.75
N GLY A 241 12.04 19.37 10.26
CA GLY A 241 12.34 19.30 11.70
C GLY A 241 11.48 18.31 12.51
N LEU A 242 10.79 17.38 11.84
CA LEU A 242 10.15 16.25 12.53
C LEU A 242 11.20 15.31 13.12
N SER A 243 10.88 14.74 14.26
CA SER A 243 11.59 13.56 14.76
C SER A 243 11.32 12.34 13.86
N ARG A 244 12.24 11.36 13.88
CA ARG A 244 12.07 10.07 13.19
C ARG A 244 10.77 9.38 13.59
N GLU A 245 10.44 9.41 14.89
CA GLU A 245 9.18 8.87 15.41
C GLU A 245 7.96 9.54 14.77
N GLU A 246 7.90 10.87 14.71
CA GLU A 246 6.76 11.58 14.10
C GLU A 246 6.64 11.32 12.59
N ALA A 247 7.76 11.18 11.89
CA ALA A 247 7.78 10.81 10.48
C ALA A 247 7.23 9.38 10.26
N ASP A 248 7.65 8.43 11.10
CA ASP A 248 7.18 7.03 11.04
C ASP A 248 5.68 6.92 11.37
N HIS A 249 5.18 7.64 12.39
CA HIS A 249 3.74 7.67 12.71
C HIS A 249 2.89 8.26 11.57
N ARG A 250 3.42 9.28 10.87
CA ARG A 250 2.74 9.87 9.70
C ARG A 250 2.70 8.90 8.53
N GLN A 251 3.80 8.19 8.32
CA GLN A 251 3.92 7.17 7.30
C GLN A 251 2.93 6.02 7.55
N GLU A 252 2.82 5.54 8.80
CA GLU A 252 1.82 4.53 9.19
C GLU A 252 0.39 5.06 8.99
N SER A 253 0.14 6.32 9.33
CA SER A 253 -1.18 6.95 9.10
C SER A 253 -1.52 7.01 7.60
N LEU A 254 -0.52 7.22 6.73
CA LEU A 254 -0.73 7.20 5.29
C LEU A 254 -1.03 5.78 4.78
N ASP A 255 -0.35 4.76 5.29
CA ASP A 255 -0.64 3.35 4.96
C ASP A 255 -2.11 3.01 5.26
N GLN A 256 -2.55 3.33 6.47
CA GLN A 256 -3.92 3.10 6.92
C GLN A 256 -4.96 3.88 6.12
N LEU A 257 -4.59 5.07 5.62
CA LEU A 257 -5.46 5.84 4.73
C LEU A 257 -5.55 5.20 3.33
N LEU A 258 -4.43 4.70 2.81
CA LEU A 258 -4.37 4.04 1.50
C LEU A 258 -5.13 2.72 1.49
N ASP A 259 -5.22 2.01 2.62
CA ASP A 259 -6.09 0.84 2.77
C ASP A 259 -7.56 1.15 2.45
N ALA A 260 -8.03 2.38 2.72
CA ALA A 260 -9.40 2.78 2.40
C ALA A 260 -9.66 2.89 0.89
N TRP A 261 -8.62 3.08 0.09
CA TRP A 261 -8.71 3.17 -1.36
C TRP A 261 -8.82 1.79 -2.03
N VAL A 262 -8.29 0.74 -1.41
CA VAL A 262 -8.32 -0.63 -1.98
C VAL A 262 -9.75 -1.08 -2.34
N PRO A 263 -10.72 -1.14 -1.41
CA PRO A 263 -12.08 -1.58 -1.73
C PRO A 263 -12.79 -0.62 -2.70
N LEU A 264 -12.45 0.67 -2.62
CA LEU A 264 -13.04 1.71 -3.46
C LEU A 264 -12.60 1.59 -4.93
N LEU A 265 -11.34 1.21 -5.18
CA LEU A 265 -10.81 0.99 -6.53
C LEU A 265 -11.17 -0.39 -7.08
N GLN A 266 -11.34 -1.41 -6.22
CA GLN A 266 -11.81 -2.75 -6.61
C GLN A 266 -13.28 -2.73 -7.07
N ASP A 267 -14.13 -1.96 -6.38
CA ASP A 267 -15.55 -1.81 -6.69
C ASP A 267 -15.84 -0.60 -7.60
N ALA A 268 -14.85 -0.06 -8.32
CA ALA A 268 -14.99 1.16 -9.10
C ALA A 268 -16.16 1.13 -10.11
N ALA A 269 -16.48 -0.05 -10.66
CA ALA A 269 -17.61 -0.25 -11.58
C ALA A 269 -18.99 -0.01 -10.95
N LEU A 270 -19.09 -0.01 -9.61
CA LEU A 270 -20.31 0.27 -8.86
C LEU A 270 -20.47 1.75 -8.50
N LEU A 271 -19.43 2.56 -8.75
CA LEU A 271 -19.35 3.96 -8.36
C LEU A 271 -19.48 4.88 -9.59
N PRO A 272 -19.95 6.12 -9.43
CA PRO A 272 -19.88 7.13 -10.48
C PRO A 272 -18.42 7.38 -10.89
N GLU A 273 -18.14 7.28 -12.19
CA GLU A 273 -16.78 7.33 -12.76
C GLU A 273 -16.09 8.69 -12.54
N GLU A 274 -16.76 9.80 -12.85
CA GLU A 274 -16.17 11.15 -12.80
C GLU A 274 -15.62 11.57 -11.42
N PRO A 275 -16.39 11.51 -10.31
CA PRO A 275 -15.86 11.92 -9.00
C PRO A 275 -14.74 11.00 -8.52
N LEU A 276 -14.84 9.70 -8.78
CA LEU A 276 -13.81 8.72 -8.44
C LEU A 276 -12.52 8.99 -9.21
N ARG A 277 -12.63 9.18 -10.53
CA ARG A 277 -11.51 9.49 -11.43
C ARG A 277 -10.80 10.77 -11.01
N GLY A 278 -11.54 11.83 -10.68
CA GLY A 278 -10.98 13.09 -10.21
C GLY A 278 -10.23 12.95 -8.87
N ALA A 279 -10.78 12.19 -7.94
CA ALA A 279 -10.15 11.94 -6.64
C ALA A 279 -8.90 11.05 -6.77
N ALA A 280 -8.97 10.00 -7.60
CA ALA A 280 -7.84 9.11 -7.88
C ALA A 280 -6.68 9.86 -8.56
N LEU A 281 -7.00 10.73 -9.53
CA LEU A 281 -6.03 11.60 -10.19
C LEU A 281 -5.32 12.51 -9.19
N ARG A 282 -6.08 13.18 -8.32
CA ARG A 282 -5.53 14.09 -7.31
C ARG A 282 -4.59 13.35 -6.36
N LEU A 283 -4.98 12.19 -5.83
CA LEU A 283 -4.14 11.43 -4.90
C LEU A 283 -2.88 10.89 -5.59
N PHE A 284 -3.00 10.37 -6.81
CA PHE A 284 -1.85 9.93 -7.59
C PHE A 284 -0.82 11.05 -7.78
N GLN A 285 -1.28 12.25 -8.14
CA GLN A 285 -0.41 13.43 -8.29
C GLN A 285 0.20 13.89 -6.96
N LEU A 286 -0.56 13.87 -5.86
CA LEU A 286 -0.05 14.24 -4.54
C LEU A 286 1.09 13.32 -4.12
N TYR A 287 0.90 12.00 -4.26
CA TYR A 287 1.94 11.02 -3.94
C TYR A 287 3.17 11.15 -4.84
N LEU A 288 2.97 11.36 -6.15
CA LEU A 288 4.08 11.59 -7.08
C LEU A 288 4.88 12.84 -6.67
N ARG A 289 4.20 13.95 -6.41
CA ARG A 289 4.85 15.21 -6.02
C ARG A 289 5.61 15.10 -4.69
N SER A 290 5.08 14.38 -3.70
CA SER A 290 5.77 14.22 -2.41
C SER A 290 7.07 13.42 -2.53
N ARG A 291 7.25 12.66 -3.61
CA ARG A 291 8.44 11.84 -3.87
C ARG A 291 9.44 12.47 -4.84
N LEU A 292 9.13 13.62 -5.44
CA LEU A 292 10.03 14.31 -6.37
C LEU A 292 10.63 15.58 -5.77
N ALA A 293 11.86 15.87 -6.14
CA ALA A 293 12.52 17.14 -5.82
C ALA A 293 11.81 18.35 -6.48
N PRO A 294 11.96 19.56 -5.93
CA PRO A 294 11.61 20.79 -6.64
C PRO A 294 12.33 20.87 -8.00
N PRO A 295 11.71 21.41 -9.07
CA PRO A 295 10.46 22.19 -9.07
C PRO A 295 9.17 21.36 -9.27
N ASP A 296 9.28 20.09 -9.67
CA ASP A 296 8.11 19.27 -10.03
C ASP A 296 7.43 18.63 -8.81
N GLY A 297 8.13 18.55 -7.68
CA GLY A 297 7.63 18.00 -6.44
C GLY A 297 7.92 18.84 -5.20
N THR A 298 7.67 18.23 -4.05
CA THR A 298 7.73 18.83 -2.72
C THR A 298 8.52 17.96 -1.73
N ARG A 299 9.31 16.99 -2.22
CA ARG A 299 10.19 16.17 -1.36
C ARG A 299 11.13 17.10 -0.59
N THR A 300 11.33 16.81 0.70
CA THR A 300 12.31 17.52 1.51
C THR A 300 13.71 17.25 0.97
N PRO A 301 14.58 18.27 0.83
CA PRO A 301 15.94 18.06 0.35
C PRO A 301 16.70 17.06 1.20
N ILE A 302 17.47 16.19 0.55
CA ILE A 302 18.33 15.19 1.17
C ILE A 302 19.47 15.93 1.90
N SER A 303 19.65 15.66 3.20
CA SER A 303 20.71 16.25 4.02
C SER A 303 21.99 15.42 3.95
N ASP A 304 23.15 16.07 3.85
CA ASP A 304 24.45 15.37 3.79
C ASP A 304 24.86 14.71 5.14
N ASP A 305 24.21 15.09 6.24
CA ASP A 305 24.46 14.53 7.58
C ASP A 305 23.73 13.18 7.83
N GLU A 306 22.84 12.77 6.91
CA GLU A 306 22.03 11.53 7.01
C GLU A 306 22.63 10.36 6.21
N ASP A 307 23.86 10.49 5.70
CA ASP A 307 24.49 9.53 4.78
C ASP A 307 24.89 8.17 5.45
N GLU A 308 24.69 7.97 6.76
CA GLU A 308 24.82 6.65 7.42
C GLU A 308 23.48 5.88 7.37
N VAL A 309 23.16 5.29 6.22
CA VAL A 309 22.10 4.28 6.13
C VAL A 309 22.50 3.08 6.97
N ALA A 310 21.81 2.86 8.10
CA ALA A 310 22.07 1.69 8.93
C ALA A 310 21.75 0.41 8.12
N GLU A 311 22.56 -0.64 8.27
CA GLU A 311 22.33 -1.93 7.59
C GLU A 311 20.95 -2.56 7.91
N GLU A 312 20.27 -2.05 8.95
CA GLU A 312 18.94 -2.46 9.39
C GLU A 312 17.80 -1.70 8.68
N GLU A 313 18.09 -0.67 7.88
CA GLU A 313 17.06 0.07 7.15
C GLU A 313 16.48 -0.77 6.01
N GLU A 314 15.15 -0.91 6.04
CA GLU A 314 14.42 -1.70 5.06
C GLU A 314 14.37 -0.93 3.73
N ASP A 315 14.76 -1.62 2.67
CA ASP A 315 14.71 -1.16 1.28
C ASP A 315 13.34 -0.53 0.93
N ASP A 316 13.34 0.62 0.27
CA ASP A 316 12.14 1.33 -0.16
C ASP A 316 11.17 0.46 -0.97
N ARG A 317 11.72 -0.47 -1.76
CA ARG A 317 10.96 -1.46 -2.55
C ARG A 317 10.10 -2.36 -1.66
N GLN A 318 10.49 -2.57 -0.41
CA GLN A 318 9.80 -3.37 0.60
C GLN A 318 9.01 -2.47 1.57
N ARG A 319 9.63 -1.41 2.10
CA ARG A 319 9.02 -0.47 3.06
C ARG A 319 7.76 0.21 2.49
N TYR A 320 7.79 0.62 1.22
CA TYR A 320 6.69 1.32 0.57
C TYR A 320 5.87 0.44 -0.38
N ARG A 321 6.08 -0.89 -0.34
CA ARG A 321 5.47 -1.86 -1.26
C ARG A 321 3.95 -1.72 -1.34
N ASP A 322 3.28 -1.64 -0.19
CA ASP A 322 1.82 -1.62 -0.12
C ASP A 322 1.28 -0.26 -0.56
N GLN A 323 1.93 0.85 -0.17
CA GLN A 323 1.61 2.18 -0.69
C GLN A 323 1.68 2.23 -2.21
N LEU A 324 2.81 1.77 -2.77
CA LEU A 324 3.03 1.76 -4.21
C LEU A 324 2.05 0.83 -4.92
N ALA A 325 1.60 -0.26 -4.30
CA ALA A 325 0.54 -1.10 -4.86
C ALA A 325 -0.79 -0.35 -5.00
N VAL A 326 -1.19 0.42 -3.98
CA VAL A 326 -2.38 1.28 -4.04
C VAL A 326 -2.19 2.42 -5.05
N VAL A 327 -1.04 3.08 -5.05
CA VAL A 327 -0.71 4.15 -6.03
C VAL A 327 -0.69 3.63 -7.46
N GLY A 328 -0.23 2.39 -7.68
CA GLY A 328 -0.33 1.71 -8.96
C GLY A 328 -1.78 1.46 -9.39
N MET A 329 -2.67 1.10 -8.46
CA MET A 329 -4.12 1.01 -8.74
C MET A 329 -4.71 2.37 -9.09
N LEU A 330 -4.37 3.43 -8.34
CA LEU A 330 -4.82 4.80 -8.65
C LEU A 330 -4.38 5.21 -10.05
N GLY A 331 -3.11 4.99 -10.40
CA GLY A 331 -2.55 5.29 -11.72
C GLY A 331 -3.25 4.52 -12.85
N ARG A 332 -3.65 3.26 -12.61
CA ARG A 332 -4.43 2.46 -13.56
C ARG A 332 -5.85 3.00 -13.81
N HIS A 333 -6.46 3.63 -12.81
CA HIS A 333 -7.75 4.33 -12.98
C HIS A 333 -7.63 5.63 -13.79
N VAL A 334 -6.42 6.18 -13.94
CA VAL A 334 -6.17 7.44 -14.65
C VAL A 334 -5.07 7.32 -15.70
N LEU A 335 -4.98 6.17 -16.40
CA LEU A 335 -3.93 5.87 -17.40
C LEU A 335 -3.72 6.98 -18.45
N PRO A 336 -4.77 7.60 -19.03
CA PRO A 336 -4.60 8.70 -19.99
C PRO A 336 -3.79 9.89 -19.46
N HIS A 337 -3.71 10.05 -18.13
CA HIS A 337 -2.91 11.08 -17.48
C HIS A 337 -1.61 10.52 -16.89
N ALA A 338 -1.69 9.42 -16.12
CA ALA A 338 -0.55 8.88 -15.39
C ALA A 338 0.57 8.39 -16.32
N VAL A 339 0.22 7.73 -17.44
CA VAL A 339 1.22 7.17 -18.36
C VAL A 339 2.02 8.27 -19.08
N PRO A 340 1.39 9.29 -19.70
CA PRO A 340 2.15 10.40 -20.30
C PRO A 340 2.98 11.18 -19.29
N LEU A 341 2.44 11.44 -18.08
CA LEU A 341 3.14 12.18 -17.04
C LEU A 341 4.43 11.46 -16.59
N LEU A 342 4.34 10.17 -16.26
CA LEU A 342 5.52 9.39 -15.86
C LEU A 342 6.52 9.25 -17.01
N SER A 343 6.05 9.10 -18.25
CA SER A 343 6.93 9.02 -19.43
C SER A 343 7.73 10.30 -19.59
N GLN A 344 7.06 11.45 -19.51
CA GLN A 344 7.69 12.76 -19.63
C GLN A 344 8.72 12.98 -18.53
N LEU A 345 8.38 12.69 -17.27
CA LEU A 345 9.29 12.87 -16.14
C LEU A 345 10.51 11.95 -16.25
N LEU A 346 10.31 10.66 -16.57
CA LEU A 346 11.43 9.73 -16.78
C LEU A 346 12.33 10.15 -17.93
N GLU A 347 11.77 10.55 -19.07
CA GLU A 347 12.54 11.03 -20.23
C GLU A 347 13.35 12.29 -19.87
N GLN A 348 12.74 13.25 -19.17
CA GLN A 348 13.40 14.48 -18.73
C GLN A 348 14.54 14.20 -17.75
N ARG A 349 14.30 13.40 -16.70
CA ARG A 349 15.31 13.05 -15.68
C ARG A 349 16.43 12.20 -16.28
N THR A 350 16.11 11.26 -17.16
CA THR A 350 17.11 10.46 -17.88
C THR A 350 18.00 11.34 -18.74
N LYS A 351 17.42 12.31 -19.46
CA LYS A 351 18.18 13.26 -20.26
C LYS A 351 19.09 14.16 -19.40
N HIS A 352 18.58 14.64 -18.27
CA HIS A 352 19.38 15.39 -17.31
C HIS A 352 20.57 14.57 -16.77
N LEU A 353 20.35 13.28 -16.45
CA LEU A 353 21.42 12.38 -16.04
C LEU A 353 22.47 12.22 -17.15
N GLN A 354 22.07 12.07 -18.41
CA GLN A 354 23.01 12.04 -19.54
C GLN A 354 23.83 13.33 -19.66
N GLU A 355 23.22 14.49 -19.43
CA GLU A 355 23.91 15.79 -19.44
C GLU A 355 24.94 15.88 -18.31
N VAL A 356 24.59 15.45 -17.09
CA VAL A 356 25.52 15.38 -15.96
C VAL A 356 26.69 14.44 -16.26
N LEU A 357 26.43 13.26 -16.82
CA LEU A 357 27.45 12.25 -17.15
C LEU A 357 28.40 12.70 -18.28
N ARG A 358 27.95 13.59 -19.17
CA ARG A 358 28.77 14.15 -20.27
C ARG A 358 29.66 15.30 -19.81
N ASN A 359 29.26 16.02 -18.76
CA ASN A 359 30.03 17.12 -18.20
C ASN A 359 31.24 16.58 -17.39
N ASP A 360 32.36 17.33 -17.36
CA ASP A 360 33.57 16.85 -16.69
C ASP A 360 33.31 16.69 -15.17
N PRO A 361 33.48 15.50 -14.58
CA PRO A 361 33.29 15.28 -13.14
C PRO A 361 34.19 16.16 -12.26
N ARG A 362 35.24 16.77 -12.81
CA ARG A 362 36.13 17.72 -12.12
C ARG A 362 35.61 19.15 -12.06
N SER A 363 34.48 19.45 -12.70
CA SER A 363 33.91 20.80 -12.78
C SER A 363 33.33 21.31 -11.46
N GLY A 364 33.27 20.49 -10.41
CA GLY A 364 32.58 20.83 -9.17
C GLY A 364 31.07 20.95 -9.40
N GLY A 365 30.46 19.95 -10.03
CA GLY A 365 29.00 19.88 -10.19
C GLY A 365 28.29 19.84 -8.83
N ASP A 366 27.05 20.31 -8.81
CA ASP A 366 26.22 20.30 -7.61
C ASP A 366 25.88 18.85 -7.21
N VAL A 367 26.63 18.32 -6.24
CA VAL A 367 26.50 16.94 -5.73
C VAL A 367 25.10 16.71 -5.15
N ALA A 368 24.52 17.72 -4.49
CA ALA A 368 23.18 17.62 -3.92
C ALA A 368 22.14 17.49 -5.03
N ALA A 369 22.19 18.33 -6.06
CA ALA A 369 21.28 18.23 -7.20
C ALA A 369 21.40 16.86 -7.93
N HIS A 370 22.59 16.28 -7.97
CA HIS A 370 22.80 14.94 -8.53
C HIS A 370 22.19 13.83 -7.66
N LYS A 371 22.35 13.90 -6.32
CA LYS A 371 21.67 12.99 -5.38
C LYS A 371 20.14 13.06 -5.57
N GLU A 372 19.58 14.27 -5.61
CA GLU A 372 18.13 14.49 -5.82
C GLU A 372 17.62 13.90 -7.14
N LEU A 373 18.40 14.02 -8.22
CA LEU A 373 18.08 13.44 -9.52
C LEU A 373 18.03 11.92 -9.48
N LEU A 374 19.00 11.28 -8.83
CA LEU A 374 19.05 9.82 -8.71
C LEU A 374 17.86 9.31 -7.88
N GLU A 375 17.50 10.03 -6.83
CA GLU A 375 16.34 9.74 -6.00
C GLU A 375 15.02 9.93 -6.78
N ASP A 376 14.89 10.98 -7.59
CA ASP A 376 13.76 11.16 -8.52
C ASP A 376 13.61 9.95 -9.47
N LEU A 377 14.71 9.51 -10.08
CA LEU A 377 14.72 8.35 -10.98
C LEU A 377 14.32 7.06 -10.25
N HIS A 378 14.80 6.86 -9.02
CA HIS A 378 14.41 5.73 -8.18
C HIS A 378 12.88 5.67 -8.00
N TRP A 379 12.26 6.75 -7.50
CA TRP A 379 10.82 6.82 -7.26
C TRP A 379 9.98 6.70 -8.54
N LEU A 380 10.41 7.34 -9.63
CA LEU A 380 9.70 7.25 -10.91
C LEU A 380 9.68 5.81 -11.45
N VAL A 381 10.78 5.06 -11.32
CA VAL A 381 10.83 3.65 -11.73
C VAL A 381 9.97 2.78 -10.83
N LEU A 382 9.97 3.00 -9.52
CA LEU A 382 9.08 2.29 -8.57
C LEU A 382 7.60 2.48 -8.92
N MET A 383 7.17 3.74 -9.07
CA MET A 383 5.78 4.06 -9.43
C MET A 383 5.40 3.48 -10.79
N THR A 384 6.30 3.54 -11.77
CA THR A 384 6.09 2.95 -13.10
C THR A 384 5.93 1.44 -13.03
N GLY A 385 6.77 0.75 -12.26
CA GLY A 385 6.66 -0.70 -12.05
C GLY A 385 5.32 -1.10 -11.45
N HIS A 386 4.86 -0.41 -10.42
CA HIS A 386 3.56 -0.68 -9.78
C HIS A 386 2.34 -0.28 -10.62
N LEU A 387 2.44 0.74 -11.48
CA LEU A 387 1.39 1.09 -12.42
C LEU A 387 1.23 0.02 -13.49
N LEU A 388 2.35 -0.41 -14.08
CA LEU A 388 2.36 -1.35 -15.20
C LEU A 388 2.11 -2.81 -14.77
N THR A 389 2.29 -3.17 -13.50
CA THR A 389 2.18 -4.58 -13.06
C THR A 389 1.37 -4.71 -11.76
N THR A 390 0.96 -5.92 -11.41
CA THR A 390 0.35 -6.22 -10.10
C THR A 390 1.36 -6.87 -9.17
N VAL A 391 1.07 -6.90 -7.87
CA VAL A 391 1.83 -7.71 -6.90
C VAL A 391 1.25 -9.12 -6.98
N SER A 392 2.06 -10.12 -7.34
CA SER A 392 1.59 -11.50 -7.58
C SER A 392 2.61 -12.53 -7.05
N GLU A 393 2.89 -12.50 -5.76
CA GLU A 393 3.78 -13.47 -5.13
C GLU A 393 3.13 -14.86 -5.09
N GLY A 394 3.79 -15.85 -5.68
CA GLY A 394 3.27 -17.22 -5.76
C GLY A 394 2.23 -17.46 -6.87
N GLU A 395 1.85 -16.42 -7.61
CA GLU A 395 0.92 -16.49 -8.74
C GLU A 395 1.60 -16.13 -10.07
N THR A 396 0.93 -16.40 -11.19
CA THR A 396 1.43 -15.97 -12.50
C THR A 396 1.12 -14.48 -12.70
N PRO A 397 2.13 -13.60 -12.88
CA PRO A 397 1.88 -12.20 -13.16
C PRO A 397 1.21 -12.05 -14.53
N LEU A 398 0.14 -11.26 -14.58
CA LEU A 398 -0.59 -10.94 -15.80
C LEU A 398 -0.59 -9.43 -16.05
N ILE A 399 -0.65 -9.04 -17.31
CA ILE A 399 -0.84 -7.64 -17.70
C ILE A 399 -2.17 -7.14 -17.09
N PRO A 400 -2.17 -6.04 -16.33
CA PRO A 400 -3.40 -5.47 -15.78
C PRO A 400 -4.41 -5.17 -16.89
N ARG A 401 -5.68 -5.54 -16.68
CA ARG A 401 -6.72 -5.40 -17.70
C ARG A 401 -6.87 -3.95 -18.19
N ASP A 402 -6.76 -2.99 -17.29
CA ASP A 402 -6.86 -1.56 -17.60
C ASP A 402 -5.75 -1.11 -18.56
N VAL A 403 -4.52 -1.64 -18.38
CA VAL A 403 -3.37 -1.33 -19.24
C VAL A 403 -3.57 -1.91 -20.63
N THR A 404 -4.05 -3.15 -20.72
CA THR A 404 -4.40 -3.78 -22.02
C THR A 404 -5.47 -2.97 -22.74
N GLN A 405 -6.56 -2.61 -22.06
CA GLN A 405 -7.65 -1.83 -22.65
C GLN A 405 -7.20 -0.43 -23.09
N TYR A 406 -6.39 0.25 -22.29
CA TYR A 406 -5.84 1.54 -22.64
C TYR A 406 -4.96 1.48 -23.88
N SER A 407 -4.05 0.50 -23.96
CA SER A 407 -3.21 0.28 -25.15
C SER A 407 -4.05 -0.02 -26.40
N MET A 408 -5.15 -0.78 -26.29
CA MET A 408 -6.04 -1.05 -27.41
C MET A 408 -6.80 0.20 -27.91
N ASN A 409 -7.10 1.13 -27.01
CA ASN A 409 -7.98 2.27 -27.30
C ASN A 409 -7.23 3.59 -27.50
N CYS A 410 -5.91 3.62 -27.31
CA CYS A 410 -5.11 4.85 -27.38
C CYS A 410 -4.85 5.37 -28.81
N GLY A 411 -5.28 4.63 -29.85
CA GLY A 411 -5.10 5.04 -31.25
C GLY A 411 -3.65 4.96 -31.74
N ALA A 412 -2.79 4.19 -31.06
CA ALA A 412 -1.38 4.07 -31.39
C ALA A 412 -1.13 3.35 -32.71
N GLU A 413 -0.09 3.80 -33.40
CA GLU A 413 0.42 3.20 -34.62
C GLU A 413 1.49 2.16 -34.27
N SER A 414 1.24 0.89 -34.62
CA SER A 414 2.21 -0.19 -34.38
C SER A 414 3.58 0.09 -35.02
N PRO A 415 3.70 0.63 -36.25
CA PRO A 415 5.00 0.98 -36.84
C PRO A 415 5.77 2.03 -36.03
N ALA A 416 5.10 3.08 -35.54
CA ALA A 416 5.72 4.09 -34.68
C ALA A 416 6.22 3.48 -33.37
N THR A 417 5.45 2.56 -32.81
CA THR A 417 5.81 1.83 -31.58
C THR A 417 7.04 0.93 -31.78
N LEU A 418 7.10 0.19 -32.89
CA LEU A 418 8.26 -0.65 -33.21
C LEU A 418 9.49 0.19 -33.56
N SER A 419 9.31 1.32 -34.25
CA SER A 419 10.40 2.29 -34.49
C SER A 419 10.99 2.79 -33.18
N LEU A 420 10.14 3.14 -32.20
CA LEU A 420 10.59 3.55 -30.87
C LEU A 420 11.41 2.44 -30.18
N LEU A 421 10.96 1.19 -30.24
CA LEU A 421 11.69 0.04 -29.68
C LEU A 421 13.02 -0.24 -30.38
N SER A 422 13.09 -0.05 -31.70
CA SER A 422 14.32 -0.27 -32.47
C SER A 422 15.45 0.72 -32.10
N GLN A 423 15.10 1.85 -31.48
CA GLN A 423 16.03 2.87 -31.00
C GLN A 423 16.55 2.60 -29.59
N LEU A 424 16.12 1.49 -28.94
CA LEU A 424 16.59 1.12 -27.61
C LEU A 424 18.13 1.05 -27.56
N GLY A 425 18.71 1.82 -26.65
CA GLY A 425 20.16 1.86 -26.46
C GLY A 425 20.90 2.85 -27.38
N GLN A 426 20.20 3.59 -28.24
CA GLN A 426 20.79 4.72 -28.95
C GLN A 426 20.89 5.92 -28.00
N GLY A 427 22.00 6.66 -28.04
CA GLY A 427 22.36 7.66 -27.03
C GLY A 427 21.52 8.94 -27.02
N ASP A 428 20.69 9.18 -28.05
CA ASP A 428 19.85 10.35 -28.18
C ASP A 428 18.39 10.04 -27.84
N ALA A 429 17.63 11.09 -27.47
CA ALA A 429 16.21 10.94 -27.18
C ALA A 429 15.49 10.38 -28.43
N PRO A 430 14.65 9.34 -28.27
CA PRO A 430 14.06 8.67 -29.41
C PRO A 430 13.13 9.62 -30.17
N VAL A 431 13.50 9.95 -31.40
CA VAL A 431 12.64 10.71 -32.30
C VAL A 431 11.79 9.71 -33.06
N CYS A 432 10.52 9.64 -32.70
CA CYS A 432 9.54 8.81 -33.39
C CYS A 432 8.63 9.68 -34.27
N GLN A 433 8.49 9.29 -35.54
CA GLN A 433 7.46 9.84 -36.42
C GLN A 433 6.17 9.05 -36.20
N GLY A 434 5.06 9.73 -35.92
CA GLY A 434 3.77 9.11 -35.65
C GLY A 434 3.42 9.04 -34.16
N SER A 435 2.38 8.29 -33.83
CA SER A 435 1.88 8.15 -32.45
C SER A 435 2.23 6.77 -31.88
N PRO A 436 3.36 6.61 -31.16
CA PRO A 436 3.68 5.34 -30.53
C PRO A 436 2.74 5.06 -29.35
N ASP A 437 2.57 3.78 -29.04
CA ASP A 437 1.78 3.36 -27.88
C ASP A 437 2.34 3.98 -26.59
N PRO A 438 1.52 4.70 -25.81
CA PRO A 438 1.98 5.41 -24.62
C PRO A 438 2.45 4.47 -23.52
N VAL A 439 1.87 3.26 -23.42
CA VAL A 439 2.30 2.24 -22.46
C VAL A 439 3.67 1.70 -22.84
N VAL A 440 3.88 1.39 -24.13
CA VAL A 440 5.19 0.96 -24.63
C VAL A 440 6.22 2.09 -24.49
N ARG A 441 5.84 3.34 -24.73
CA ARG A 441 6.73 4.49 -24.54
C ARG A 441 7.19 4.62 -23.08
N LEU A 442 6.30 4.46 -22.12
CA LEU A 442 6.66 4.46 -20.70
C LEU A 442 7.65 3.33 -20.36
N MET A 443 7.44 2.13 -20.89
CA MET A 443 8.38 1.02 -20.73
C MET A 443 9.75 1.35 -21.34
N VAL A 444 9.76 1.89 -22.55
CA VAL A 444 10.97 2.31 -23.26
C VAL A 444 11.72 3.40 -22.49
N ALA A 445 11.03 4.33 -21.82
CA ALA A 445 11.68 5.35 -20.99
C ALA A 445 12.52 4.72 -19.85
N VAL A 446 12.01 3.66 -19.20
CA VAL A 446 12.79 2.93 -18.18
C VAL A 446 13.93 2.11 -18.81
N LEU A 447 13.69 1.46 -19.95
CA LEU A 447 14.75 0.73 -20.66
C LEU A 447 15.86 1.68 -21.16
N GLN A 448 15.51 2.90 -21.54
CA GLN A 448 16.48 3.92 -21.93
C GLN A 448 17.35 4.36 -20.75
N LEU A 449 16.77 4.47 -19.54
CA LEU A 449 17.55 4.70 -18.33
C LEU A 449 18.55 3.55 -18.06
N CYS A 450 18.12 2.30 -18.23
CA CYS A 450 19.03 1.14 -18.20
C CYS A 450 20.16 1.23 -19.24
N ALA A 451 19.88 1.77 -20.44
CA ALA A 451 20.90 1.99 -21.46
C ALA A 451 21.92 3.05 -21.04
N VAL A 452 21.44 4.18 -20.49
CA VAL A 452 22.28 5.27 -19.97
C VAL A 452 23.21 4.76 -18.86
N GLU A 453 22.66 4.01 -17.91
CA GLU A 453 23.44 3.39 -16.84
C GLU A 453 24.52 2.46 -17.41
N ARG A 454 24.16 1.59 -18.36
CA ARG A 454 25.12 0.67 -19.01
C ARG A 454 26.23 1.43 -19.74
N ALA A 455 25.90 2.49 -20.48
CA ALA A 455 26.88 3.29 -21.21
C ALA A 455 27.83 4.03 -20.25
N ALA A 456 27.31 4.56 -19.14
CA ALA A 456 28.10 5.21 -18.10
C ALA A 456 29.10 4.23 -17.45
N LEU A 457 28.66 3.01 -17.14
CA LEU A 457 29.53 1.96 -16.60
C LEU A 457 30.67 1.60 -17.58
N GLN A 458 30.35 1.46 -18.87
CA GLN A 458 31.35 1.19 -19.91
C GLN A 458 32.36 2.33 -20.08
N ALA A 459 31.93 3.56 -19.81
CA ALA A 459 32.79 4.75 -19.80
C ALA A 459 33.60 4.92 -18.50
N GLY A 460 33.48 4.00 -17.53
CA GLY A 460 34.17 4.09 -16.25
C GLY A 460 33.58 5.14 -15.29
N LEU A 461 32.33 5.55 -15.49
CA LEU A 461 31.62 6.57 -14.69
C LEU A 461 30.78 5.95 -13.56
N ALA A 462 31.11 4.73 -13.11
CA ALA A 462 30.41 4.06 -12.02
C ALA A 462 30.24 4.92 -10.74
N PRO A 463 31.23 5.74 -10.31
CA PRO A 463 31.08 6.58 -9.11
C PRO A 463 29.99 7.67 -9.21
N LEU A 464 29.49 7.96 -10.42
CA LEU A 464 28.40 8.92 -10.63
C LEU A 464 27.02 8.24 -10.68
N LEU A 465 26.96 6.92 -10.54
CA LEU A 465 25.72 6.15 -10.56
C LEU A 465 25.35 5.74 -9.14
N SER A 466 24.07 5.43 -8.93
CA SER A 466 23.56 4.91 -7.66
C SER A 466 23.32 3.40 -7.75
N PRO A 467 23.95 2.58 -6.87
CA PRO A 467 23.60 1.17 -6.71
C PRO A 467 22.12 0.94 -6.39
N GLU A 468 21.48 1.86 -5.66
CA GLU A 468 20.04 1.77 -5.35
C GLU A 468 19.16 1.98 -6.57
N VAL A 469 19.53 2.90 -7.47
CA VAL A 469 18.85 3.04 -8.76
C VAL A 469 19.06 1.78 -9.60
N ALA A 470 20.27 1.22 -9.61
CA ALA A 470 20.57 -0.02 -10.33
C ALA A 470 19.75 -1.22 -9.81
N LEU A 471 19.60 -1.34 -8.48
CA LEU A 471 18.74 -2.35 -7.85
C LEU A 471 17.27 -2.16 -8.23
N THR A 472 16.78 -0.93 -8.24
CA THR A 472 15.42 -0.59 -8.67
C THR A 472 15.18 -0.89 -10.15
N LEU A 473 16.17 -0.66 -11.01
CA LEU A 473 16.10 -1.06 -12.43
C LEU A 473 16.05 -2.58 -12.60
N VAL A 474 16.88 -3.33 -11.86
CA VAL A 474 16.84 -4.80 -11.86
C VAL A 474 15.50 -5.33 -11.35
N TRP A 475 14.98 -4.74 -10.27
CA TRP A 475 13.64 -5.03 -9.74
C TRP A 475 12.55 -4.79 -10.79
N PHE A 476 12.61 -3.66 -11.50
CA PHE A 476 11.67 -3.33 -12.56
C PHE A 476 11.76 -4.34 -13.70
N LEU A 477 12.96 -4.61 -14.22
CA LEU A 477 13.19 -5.57 -15.31
C LEU A 477 12.67 -6.97 -14.96
N ARG A 478 12.82 -7.40 -13.70
CA ARG A 478 12.26 -8.65 -13.21
C ARG A 478 10.73 -8.63 -13.31
N ARG A 479 10.09 -7.62 -12.71
CA ARG A 479 8.64 -7.56 -12.61
C ARG A 479 7.95 -7.34 -13.96
N TRP A 480 8.47 -6.39 -14.73
CA TRP A 480 8.03 -6.11 -16.09
C TRP A 480 8.29 -7.31 -17.01
N GLY A 481 9.49 -7.89 -16.99
CA GLY A 481 9.84 -9.00 -17.88
C GLY A 481 9.03 -10.27 -17.61
N LEU A 482 8.67 -10.55 -16.36
CA LEU A 482 7.76 -11.66 -16.05
C LEU A 482 6.34 -11.45 -16.61
N THR A 483 5.90 -10.19 -16.73
CA THR A 483 4.54 -9.80 -17.11
C THR A 483 4.38 -9.59 -18.61
N TYR A 484 5.32 -8.88 -19.24
CA TYR A 484 5.20 -8.37 -20.61
C TYR A 484 6.08 -9.07 -21.63
N LEU A 485 7.18 -9.73 -21.21
CA LEU A 485 8.16 -10.28 -22.15
C LEU A 485 7.83 -11.74 -22.48
N LEU A 486 7.53 -11.99 -23.75
CA LEU A 486 7.06 -13.27 -24.30
C LEU A 486 5.92 -13.86 -23.45
N PRO A 487 4.81 -13.11 -23.26
CA PRO A 487 3.70 -13.55 -22.42
C PRO A 487 3.01 -14.75 -23.05
N ASN A 488 2.49 -15.66 -22.22
CA ASN A 488 1.67 -16.75 -22.71
C ASN A 488 0.27 -16.23 -23.04
N GLU A 489 -0.03 -16.10 -24.33
CA GLU A 489 -1.31 -15.58 -24.83
C GLU A 489 -2.53 -16.38 -24.34
N SER A 490 -2.37 -17.67 -24.02
CA SER A 490 -3.48 -18.52 -23.53
C SER A 490 -4.04 -18.09 -22.17
N TYR A 491 -3.30 -17.26 -21.41
CA TYR A 491 -3.77 -16.74 -20.12
C TYR A 491 -4.68 -15.52 -20.25
N TYR A 492 -4.84 -14.99 -21.47
CA TYR A 492 -5.56 -13.75 -21.71
C TYR A 492 -6.79 -13.99 -22.60
N SER A 493 -7.93 -13.44 -22.19
CA SER A 493 -9.11 -13.39 -23.05
C SER A 493 -8.96 -12.40 -24.20
N GLN A 494 -8.17 -11.35 -23.98
CA GLN A 494 -7.92 -10.27 -24.93
C GLN A 494 -6.54 -9.69 -24.65
N MET A 495 -5.80 -9.38 -25.72
CA MET A 495 -4.48 -8.78 -25.69
C MET A 495 -4.42 -7.59 -26.65
N SER A 496 -3.60 -6.59 -26.32
CA SER A 496 -3.34 -5.49 -27.23
C SER A 496 -2.45 -5.96 -28.39
N PRO A 497 -2.85 -5.77 -29.65
CA PRO A 497 -2.02 -6.16 -30.80
C PRO A 497 -0.69 -5.41 -30.82
N THR A 498 -0.65 -4.18 -30.32
CA THR A 498 0.58 -3.38 -30.24
C THR A 498 1.53 -3.91 -29.17
N LEU A 499 1.02 -4.34 -28.00
CA LEU A 499 1.85 -4.98 -26.98
C LEU A 499 2.37 -6.35 -27.45
N VAL A 500 1.55 -7.13 -28.16
CA VAL A 500 1.96 -8.41 -28.75
C VAL A 500 3.02 -8.19 -29.84
N ALA A 501 2.87 -7.18 -30.70
CA ALA A 501 3.90 -6.85 -31.68
C ALA A 501 5.22 -6.44 -31.01
N ALA A 502 5.16 -5.68 -29.92
CA ALA A 502 6.33 -5.21 -29.17
C ALA A 502 7.07 -6.32 -28.42
N PHE A 503 6.35 -7.22 -27.74
CA PHE A 503 6.94 -8.12 -26.74
C PHE A 503 6.47 -9.58 -26.84
N GLY A 504 5.64 -9.91 -27.83
CA GLY A 504 5.10 -11.26 -28.05
C GLY A 504 6.17 -12.27 -28.45
N ARG A 505 5.90 -13.55 -28.18
CA ARG A 505 6.83 -14.64 -28.51
C ARG A 505 7.03 -14.84 -30.02
N ASP A 506 5.97 -14.59 -30.78
CA ASP A 506 5.93 -14.76 -32.23
C ASP A 506 6.22 -13.45 -32.98
N SER A 507 6.60 -12.39 -32.25
CA SER A 507 6.95 -11.08 -32.85
C SER A 507 8.44 -10.98 -33.14
N GLU A 508 8.82 -10.15 -34.12
CA GLU A 508 10.23 -9.89 -34.42
C GLU A 508 10.94 -9.13 -33.29
N ALA A 509 10.22 -8.25 -32.59
CA ALA A 509 10.79 -7.41 -31.54
C ALA A 509 10.97 -8.16 -30.20
N GLY A 510 10.11 -9.13 -29.88
CA GLY A 510 10.14 -9.84 -28.59
C GLY A 510 11.50 -10.49 -28.27
N PRO A 511 12.04 -11.35 -29.14
CA PRO A 511 13.35 -11.97 -28.95
C PRO A 511 14.50 -10.95 -28.89
N TYR A 512 14.43 -9.87 -29.69
CA TYR A 512 15.41 -8.78 -29.65
C TYR A 512 15.42 -8.09 -28.28
N VAL A 513 14.23 -7.75 -27.75
CA VAL A 513 14.09 -7.13 -26.44
C VAL A 513 14.57 -8.07 -25.33
N LEU A 514 14.30 -9.39 -25.46
CA LEU A 514 14.85 -10.39 -24.53
C LEU A 514 16.38 -10.39 -24.51
N ASP A 515 17.03 -10.45 -25.67
CA ASP A 515 18.50 -10.40 -25.73
C ASP A 515 19.05 -9.09 -25.15
N TRP A 516 18.39 -7.96 -25.43
CA TRP A 516 18.78 -6.67 -24.88
C TRP A 516 18.72 -6.65 -23.34
N VAL A 517 17.63 -7.16 -22.75
CA VAL A 517 17.44 -7.24 -21.29
C VAL A 517 18.47 -8.18 -20.67
N LEU A 518 18.71 -9.34 -21.27
CA LEU A 518 19.75 -10.27 -20.84
C LEU A 518 21.13 -9.60 -20.90
N GLY A 519 21.42 -8.87 -21.99
CA GLY A 519 22.66 -8.11 -22.15
C GLY A 519 22.84 -7.04 -21.08
N LYS A 520 21.76 -6.35 -20.67
CA LYS A 520 21.80 -5.41 -19.55
C LYS A 520 22.11 -6.13 -18.24
N LEU A 521 21.42 -7.21 -17.90
CA LEU A 521 21.67 -7.98 -16.68
C LEU A 521 23.10 -8.57 -16.66
N CYS A 522 23.57 -9.09 -17.78
CA CYS A 522 24.95 -9.57 -17.91
C CYS A 522 25.96 -8.44 -17.68
N SER A 523 25.71 -7.25 -18.24
CA SER A 523 26.60 -6.10 -18.05
C SER A 523 26.69 -5.65 -16.60
N ASN A 524 25.62 -5.79 -15.80
CA ASN A 524 25.69 -5.51 -14.37
C ASN A 524 26.66 -6.48 -13.66
N LEU A 525 26.64 -7.77 -14.00
CA LEU A 525 27.56 -8.74 -13.40
C LEU A 525 29.03 -8.50 -13.78
N GLU A 526 29.26 -7.93 -14.96
CA GLU A 526 30.61 -7.62 -15.47
C GLU A 526 31.15 -6.29 -14.93
N LEU A 527 30.29 -5.26 -14.84
CA LEU A 527 30.71 -3.88 -14.61
C LEU A 527 30.46 -3.40 -13.17
N TRP A 528 29.47 -3.96 -12.44
CA TRP A 528 29.20 -3.64 -11.04
C TRP A 528 29.88 -4.67 -10.10
N SER A 529 31.20 -4.67 -10.05
CA SER A 529 31.97 -5.69 -9.31
C SER A 529 32.00 -5.53 -7.79
N SER A 530 31.70 -4.34 -7.25
CA SER A 530 31.73 -4.05 -5.80
C SER A 530 30.40 -4.32 -5.09
N GLU A 531 29.29 -4.44 -5.82
CA GLU A 531 27.94 -4.43 -5.25
C GLU A 531 27.35 -5.84 -5.14
N ALA A 532 27.57 -6.50 -3.98
CA ALA A 532 27.16 -7.90 -3.77
C ALA A 532 25.63 -8.10 -3.81
N THR A 533 24.87 -7.14 -3.27
CA THR A 533 23.39 -7.13 -3.27
C THR A 533 22.85 -7.02 -4.70
N LEU A 534 23.39 -6.11 -5.50
CA LEU A 534 23.06 -5.93 -6.91
C LEU A 534 23.40 -7.16 -7.74
N ALA A 535 24.57 -7.77 -7.53
CA ALA A 535 24.96 -8.99 -8.22
C ALA A 535 24.01 -10.17 -7.89
N LEU A 536 23.60 -10.31 -6.63
CA LEU A 536 22.63 -11.31 -6.21
C LEU A 536 21.25 -11.04 -6.85
N GLY A 537 20.75 -9.81 -6.75
CA GLY A 537 19.46 -9.41 -7.34
C GLY A 537 19.41 -9.59 -8.85
N THR A 538 20.52 -9.29 -9.54
CA THR A 538 20.69 -9.51 -10.99
C THR A 538 20.62 -11.01 -11.32
N CYS A 539 21.34 -11.85 -10.59
CA CYS A 539 21.30 -13.30 -10.78
C CYS A 539 19.90 -13.89 -10.48
N GLN A 540 19.22 -13.43 -9.44
CA GLN A 540 17.84 -13.87 -9.12
C GLN A 540 16.84 -13.43 -10.19
N THR A 541 17.05 -12.27 -10.79
CA THR A 541 16.26 -11.78 -11.93
C THR A 541 16.46 -12.65 -13.16
N LEU A 542 17.71 -13.00 -13.49
CA LEU A 542 18.01 -13.97 -14.57
C LEU A 542 17.31 -15.30 -14.32
N VAL A 543 17.37 -15.86 -13.10
CA VAL A 543 16.64 -17.09 -12.75
C VAL A 543 15.15 -16.92 -13.00
N SER A 544 14.56 -15.81 -12.55
CA SER A 544 13.10 -15.58 -12.66
C SER A 544 12.65 -15.47 -14.11
N LEU A 545 13.36 -14.69 -14.92
CA LEU A 545 13.03 -14.49 -16.34
C LEU A 545 13.16 -15.81 -17.13
N LEU A 546 14.23 -16.56 -16.88
CA LEU A 546 14.52 -17.82 -17.59
C LEU A 546 13.70 -19.01 -17.09
N ASN A 547 13.12 -18.93 -15.88
CA ASN A 547 12.21 -19.94 -15.33
C ASN A 547 10.81 -19.86 -15.98
N ASN A 548 10.79 -19.88 -17.30
CA ASN A 548 9.63 -19.95 -18.18
C ASN A 548 10.08 -20.63 -19.48
N VAL A 549 9.29 -21.57 -19.99
CA VAL A 549 9.70 -22.42 -21.13
C VAL A 549 10.03 -21.58 -22.37
N GLU A 550 9.16 -20.62 -22.71
CA GLU A 550 9.30 -19.77 -23.91
C GLU A 550 10.54 -18.88 -23.81
N ARG A 551 10.67 -18.14 -22.69
CA ARG A 551 11.83 -17.26 -22.46
C ARG A 551 13.12 -18.05 -22.35
N GLY A 552 13.12 -19.19 -21.67
CA GLY A 552 14.29 -20.05 -21.54
C GLY A 552 14.75 -20.61 -22.89
N HIS A 553 13.82 -21.03 -23.74
CA HIS A 553 14.11 -21.54 -25.08
C HIS A 553 14.75 -20.45 -25.96
N GLN A 554 14.12 -19.28 -26.04
CA GLN A 554 14.65 -18.15 -26.83
C GLN A 554 15.99 -17.64 -26.27
N ALA A 555 16.15 -17.60 -24.95
CA ALA A 555 17.36 -17.13 -24.29
C ALA A 555 18.60 -17.97 -24.61
N ALA A 556 18.44 -19.27 -24.92
CA ALA A 556 19.56 -20.12 -25.30
C ALA A 556 20.21 -19.70 -26.63
N ALA A 557 19.46 -19.02 -27.49
CA ALA A 557 19.94 -18.46 -28.75
C ALA A 557 20.43 -17.00 -28.62
N CYS A 558 20.21 -16.34 -27.48
CA CYS A 558 20.58 -14.95 -27.27
C CYS A 558 22.11 -14.75 -27.20
N PRO A 559 22.71 -13.92 -28.08
CA PRO A 559 24.14 -13.64 -28.09
C PRO A 559 24.68 -13.16 -26.74
N SER A 560 23.90 -12.35 -26.01
CA SER A 560 24.31 -11.79 -24.72
C SER A 560 24.55 -12.87 -23.67
N LEU A 561 23.68 -13.88 -23.62
CA LEU A 561 23.81 -14.98 -22.66
C LEU A 561 24.97 -15.90 -23.03
N LEU A 562 25.15 -16.17 -24.33
CA LEU A 562 26.28 -16.96 -24.83
C LEU A 562 27.63 -16.28 -24.53
N ALA A 563 27.71 -14.96 -24.70
CA ALA A 563 28.91 -14.19 -24.34
C ALA A 563 29.24 -14.30 -22.85
N LEU A 564 28.24 -14.24 -21.97
CA LEU A 564 28.43 -14.43 -20.53
C LEU A 564 28.99 -15.82 -20.20
N VAL A 565 28.47 -16.87 -20.83
CA VAL A 565 28.96 -18.25 -20.63
C VAL A 565 30.44 -18.37 -21.03
N GLN A 566 30.82 -17.78 -22.17
CA GLN A 566 32.20 -17.78 -22.64
C GLN A 566 33.13 -17.00 -21.70
N ARG A 567 32.65 -15.91 -21.10
CA ARG A 567 33.42 -15.02 -20.22
C ARG A 567 33.31 -15.36 -18.74
N ARG A 568 32.66 -16.46 -18.37
CA ARG A 568 32.40 -16.80 -16.96
C ARG A 568 33.67 -16.88 -16.09
N GLY A 569 34.80 -17.30 -16.66
CA GLY A 569 36.09 -17.34 -15.97
C GLY A 569 36.73 -15.97 -15.73
N GLN A 570 36.17 -14.91 -16.31
CA GLN A 570 36.63 -13.51 -16.21
C GLN A 570 35.71 -12.65 -15.33
N LEU A 571 34.56 -13.19 -14.90
CA LEU A 571 33.73 -12.53 -13.90
C LEU A 571 34.51 -12.42 -12.59
N GLY A 572 34.44 -11.26 -11.93
CA GLY A 572 35.01 -11.08 -10.59
C GLY A 572 34.46 -12.10 -9.59
N SER A 573 35.06 -12.15 -8.39
CA SER A 573 34.63 -13.08 -7.33
C SER A 573 33.20 -12.77 -6.86
N LEU A 574 32.20 -13.38 -7.49
CA LEU A 574 30.81 -13.30 -7.07
C LEU A 574 30.61 -13.95 -5.70
N ALA A 575 29.78 -13.34 -4.86
CA ALA A 575 29.37 -13.96 -3.60
C ALA A 575 28.73 -15.35 -3.85
N PRO A 576 28.88 -16.32 -2.93
CA PRO A 576 28.42 -17.70 -3.13
C PRO A 576 26.94 -17.82 -3.53
N GLY A 577 26.08 -16.97 -2.97
CA GLY A 577 24.66 -16.90 -3.32
C GLY A 577 24.41 -16.47 -4.78
N ALA A 578 25.10 -15.42 -5.23
CA ALA A 578 25.01 -14.93 -6.60
C ALA A 578 25.56 -15.96 -7.60
N HIS A 579 26.70 -16.59 -7.28
CA HIS A 579 27.27 -17.65 -8.13
C HIS A 579 26.32 -18.86 -8.28
N ARG A 580 25.66 -19.30 -7.20
CA ARG A 580 24.67 -20.38 -7.25
C ARG A 580 23.44 -20.00 -8.09
N ALA A 581 22.95 -18.76 -7.93
CA ALA A 581 21.81 -18.27 -8.70
C ALA A 581 22.14 -18.16 -10.20
N LEU A 582 23.33 -17.65 -10.56
CA LEU A 582 23.80 -17.60 -11.94
C LEU A 582 23.87 -18.99 -12.57
N LEU A 583 24.47 -19.95 -11.86
CA LEU A 583 24.51 -21.35 -12.30
C LEU A 583 23.11 -21.92 -12.56
N LYS A 584 22.17 -21.68 -11.64
CA LYS A 584 20.79 -22.09 -11.79
C LYS A 584 20.16 -21.48 -13.05
N ALA A 585 20.35 -20.18 -13.28
CA ALA A 585 19.83 -19.48 -14.45
C ALA A 585 20.34 -20.09 -15.77
N LEU A 586 21.66 -20.34 -15.86
CA LEU A 586 22.29 -20.93 -17.04
C LEU A 586 21.82 -22.37 -17.28
N VAL A 587 21.69 -23.18 -16.24
CA VAL A 587 21.16 -24.55 -16.35
C VAL A 587 19.73 -24.53 -16.88
N ILE A 588 18.87 -23.65 -16.34
CA ILE A 588 17.48 -23.53 -16.79
C ILE A 588 17.43 -23.22 -18.30
N ALA A 589 18.16 -22.21 -18.77
CA ALA A 589 18.21 -21.86 -20.19
C ALA A 589 18.69 -23.03 -21.07
N CYS A 590 19.74 -23.76 -20.65
CA CYS A 590 20.24 -24.92 -21.39
C CYS A 590 19.27 -26.11 -21.38
N THR A 591 18.46 -26.28 -20.33
CA THR A 591 17.48 -27.38 -20.23
C THR A 591 16.16 -27.08 -20.94
N ALA A 592 15.81 -25.81 -21.15
CA ALA A 592 14.63 -25.41 -21.92
C ALA A 592 14.70 -25.82 -23.40
N ASN A 593 15.89 -26.17 -23.92
CA ASN A 593 16.09 -26.72 -25.26
C ASN A 593 15.63 -28.18 -25.46
N ARG A 594 14.95 -28.80 -24.48
CA ARG A 594 14.64 -30.26 -24.52
C ARG A 594 13.17 -30.67 -24.33
N SER A 595 12.21 -29.75 -24.40
CA SER A 595 10.77 -30.10 -24.37
C SER A 595 10.09 -29.80 -25.69
#